data_AF-A0A956RFU3-F1
#
_entry.id   AF-A0A956RFU3-F1
#
_cell.length_a   1.000
_cell.length_b   1.000
_cell.length_c   1.000
_cell.angle_alpha   90.00
_cell.angle_beta   90.00
_cell.angle_gamma   90.00
#
_symmetry.space_group_name_H-M   'P 1'
#
loop_
_entity.id
_entity.type
_entity.pdbx_description
1 polymer ?
#
loop_
_entity_poly.entity_id
_entity_poly.type
_entity_poly.pdbx_seq_one_letter_code
_entity_poly.pdbx_strand_id
1 'polypeptide(L)'
;MGAARRQGGRGRALAWSLLGTLACASALALVSQTPVAWERWAPASCMPASCFCEEFRDGFVRQPANTWSNLCFVLVGCMIASAAVGPSAVAGGRVLLRDNPLVRGLLGGAAIALGCGSWLYHSSMTFVGQWLDVMGMYVIPTFLTLYSFLRAGALSVRAFVVSWLALLTLIGYGLVVVPTLRREGFALAVLTLIVAELWVRRRYAVARAGVYLVAGAATLATAFGIWYLDLSGTLCSPTSPLQGHALWHLLCAASILLVYLYYASEADARS
;
A
#
# COMPACT_ATOMS: atom_id res chain seq x y z
N MET A 1 -30.80 -6.09 18.88
CA MET A 1 -30.87 -5.21 17.69
C MET A 1 -29.52 -4.60 17.24
N GLY A 2 -28.51 -4.41 18.11
CA GLY A 2 -27.23 -3.78 17.71
C GLY A 2 -26.29 -4.62 16.82
N ALA A 3 -26.21 -5.94 17.04
CA ALA A 3 -25.30 -6.82 16.29
C ALA A 3 -25.72 -7.01 14.82
N ALA A 4 -27.00 -7.27 14.55
CA ALA A 4 -27.55 -7.43 13.20
C ALA A 4 -27.42 -6.14 12.37
N ARG A 5 -27.64 -4.96 12.99
CA ARG A 5 -27.48 -3.65 12.34
C ARG A 5 -26.01 -3.35 12.01
N ARG A 6 -25.06 -3.80 12.86
CA ARG A 6 -23.61 -3.70 12.62
C ARG A 6 -23.13 -4.67 11.53
N GLN A 7 -23.65 -5.91 11.50
CA GLN A 7 -23.37 -6.86 10.42
C GLN A 7 -23.90 -6.37 9.07
N GLY A 8 -25.12 -5.82 9.02
CA GLY A 8 -25.67 -5.22 7.81
C GLY A 8 -24.86 -4.01 7.30
N GLY A 9 -24.30 -3.20 8.20
CA GLY A 9 -23.41 -2.09 7.85
C GLY A 9 -22.09 -2.55 7.23
N ARG A 10 -21.47 -3.62 7.76
CA ARG A 10 -20.24 -4.19 7.22
C ARG A 10 -20.43 -4.87 5.87
N GLY A 11 -21.54 -5.61 5.71
CA GLY A 11 -21.88 -6.22 4.42
C GLY A 11 -22.03 -5.15 3.32
N ARG A 12 -22.70 -4.03 3.64
CA ARG A 12 -22.78 -2.88 2.74
C ARG A 12 -21.42 -2.25 2.44
N ALA A 13 -20.59 -2.03 3.45
CA ALA A 13 -19.25 -1.46 3.26
C ALA A 13 -18.37 -2.34 2.37
N LEU A 14 -18.41 -3.66 2.56
CA LEU A 14 -17.70 -4.61 1.71
C LEU A 14 -18.22 -4.59 0.26
N ALA A 15 -19.54 -4.56 0.08
CA ALA A 15 -20.14 -4.43 -1.25
C ALA A 15 -19.67 -3.14 -1.95
N TRP A 16 -19.64 -2.01 -1.24
CA TRP A 16 -19.09 -0.76 -1.77
C TRP A 16 -17.61 -0.86 -2.12
N SER A 17 -16.81 -1.56 -1.32
CA SER A 17 -15.40 -1.77 -1.63
C SER A 17 -15.20 -2.61 -2.90
N LEU A 18 -16.01 -3.65 -3.08
CA LEU A 18 -16.00 -4.46 -4.30
C LEU A 18 -16.44 -3.65 -5.52
N LEU A 19 -17.52 -2.88 -5.40
CA LEU A 19 -18.01 -2.00 -6.47
C LEU A 19 -17.00 -0.92 -6.84
N GLY A 20 -16.36 -0.29 -5.86
CA GLY A 20 -15.31 0.71 -6.09
C GLY A 20 -14.10 0.10 -6.80
N THR A 21 -13.69 -1.11 -6.41
CA THR A 21 -12.62 -1.85 -7.07
C THR A 21 -12.98 -2.19 -8.50
N LEU A 22 -14.21 -2.68 -8.75
CA LEU A 22 -14.70 -3.01 -10.08
C LEU A 22 -14.77 -1.77 -10.97
N ALA A 23 -15.25 -0.65 -10.45
CA ALA A 23 -15.29 0.62 -11.19
C ALA A 23 -13.89 1.09 -11.59
N CYS A 24 -12.92 1.01 -10.67
CA CYS A 24 -11.52 1.32 -10.95
C CYS A 24 -10.95 0.36 -12.00
N ALA A 25 -11.14 -0.96 -11.84
CA ALA A 25 -10.68 -1.96 -12.80
C ALA A 25 -11.25 -1.72 -14.20
N SER A 26 -12.55 -1.44 -14.32
CA SER A 26 -13.20 -1.12 -15.59
C SER A 26 -12.65 0.14 -16.23
N ALA A 27 -12.40 1.20 -15.44
CA ALA A 27 -11.80 2.43 -15.93
C ALA A 27 -10.38 2.21 -16.44
N LEU A 28 -9.54 1.48 -15.69
CA LEU A 28 -8.18 1.13 -16.10
C LEU A 28 -8.17 0.23 -17.34
N ALA A 29 -9.08 -0.73 -17.42
CA ALA A 29 -9.26 -1.58 -18.59
C ALA A 29 -9.66 -0.76 -19.83
N LEU A 30 -10.58 0.20 -19.69
CA LEU A 30 -10.98 1.09 -20.77
C LEU A 30 -9.79 1.96 -21.24
N VAL A 31 -9.03 2.53 -20.31
CA VAL A 31 -7.82 3.30 -20.63
C VAL A 31 -6.79 2.44 -21.37
N SER A 32 -6.64 1.17 -20.99
CA SER A 32 -5.71 0.24 -21.65
C SER A 32 -6.08 -0.12 -23.10
N GLN A 33 -7.30 0.19 -23.54
CA GLN A 33 -7.71 0.04 -24.95
C GLN A 33 -7.28 1.24 -25.82
N THR A 34 -6.76 2.31 -25.22
CA THR A 34 -6.32 3.49 -25.98
C THR A 34 -4.98 3.25 -26.66
N PRO A 35 -4.79 3.69 -27.92
CA PRO A 35 -3.48 3.62 -28.55
C PRO A 35 -2.51 4.58 -27.83
N VAL A 36 -1.34 4.06 -27.45
CA VAL A 36 -0.30 4.83 -26.77
C VAL A 36 1.07 4.42 -27.30
N ALA A 37 1.96 5.38 -27.45
CA ALA A 37 3.35 5.17 -27.86
C ALA A 37 4.27 5.37 -26.66
N TRP A 38 4.38 4.36 -25.79
CA TRP A 38 5.25 4.40 -24.61
C TRP A 38 6.72 4.61 -24.98
N GLU A 39 7.10 4.27 -26.20
CA GLU A 39 8.44 4.44 -26.76
C GLU A 39 8.86 5.91 -26.86
N ARG A 40 7.90 6.85 -26.86
CA ARG A 40 8.16 8.30 -26.85
C ARG A 40 8.42 8.86 -25.46
N TRP A 41 8.17 8.07 -24.41
CA TRP A 41 8.37 8.48 -23.03
C TRP A 41 9.76 8.04 -22.57
N ALA A 42 10.32 8.73 -21.57
CA ALA A 42 11.57 8.30 -20.95
C ALA A 42 11.39 6.87 -20.38
N PRO A 43 12.26 5.91 -20.74
CA PRO A 43 12.12 4.52 -20.28
C PRO A 43 12.47 4.42 -18.78
N ALA A 44 11.93 3.41 -18.11
CA ALA A 44 12.31 3.11 -16.73
C ALA A 44 13.81 2.81 -16.62
N SER A 45 14.42 3.09 -15.47
CA SER A 45 15.88 2.99 -15.30
C SER A 45 16.46 1.58 -15.41
N CYS A 46 15.63 0.55 -15.40
CA CYS A 46 16.02 -0.85 -15.61
C CYS A 46 15.97 -1.29 -17.09
N MET A 47 15.37 -0.49 -17.97
CA MET A 47 15.29 -0.80 -19.40
C MET A 47 16.66 -0.57 -20.10
N PRO A 48 16.98 -1.33 -21.17
CA PRO A 48 16.14 -2.32 -21.85
C PRO A 48 16.20 -3.73 -21.22
N ALA A 49 16.89 -3.92 -20.10
CA ALA A 49 16.91 -5.21 -19.42
C ALA A 49 15.54 -5.56 -18.82
N SER A 50 15.35 -6.84 -18.50
CA SER A 50 14.14 -7.29 -17.81
C SER A 50 14.13 -6.72 -16.38
N CYS A 51 13.28 -5.73 -16.15
CA CYS A 51 13.10 -5.08 -14.85
C CYS A 51 12.59 -6.05 -13.76
N PHE A 52 11.80 -7.05 -14.18
CA PHE A 52 11.24 -8.15 -13.41
C PHE A 52 11.21 -9.39 -14.32
N CYS A 53 10.84 -10.54 -13.78
CA CYS A 53 10.79 -11.77 -14.58
C CYS A 53 9.81 -11.71 -15.77
N GLU A 54 8.62 -11.13 -15.57
CA GLU A 54 7.56 -11.13 -16.57
C GLU A 54 8.01 -10.48 -17.88
N GLU A 55 7.83 -11.21 -18.99
CA GLU A 55 8.20 -10.74 -20.32
C GLU A 55 7.41 -9.50 -20.74
N PHE A 56 8.05 -8.59 -21.47
CA PHE A 56 7.39 -7.42 -22.04
C PHE A 56 6.58 -7.81 -23.27
N ARG A 57 5.30 -7.42 -23.28
CA ARG A 57 4.41 -7.54 -24.43
C ARG A 57 4.27 -6.20 -25.14
N ASP A 58 3.90 -6.27 -26.41
CA ASP A 58 3.52 -5.10 -27.18
C ASP A 58 2.21 -4.47 -26.70
N GLY A 59 2.03 -3.19 -26.97
CA GLY A 59 0.81 -2.44 -26.69
C GLY A 59 0.82 -1.71 -25.35
N PHE A 60 -0.39 -1.39 -24.84
CA PHE A 60 -0.54 -0.54 -23.66
C PHE A 60 -0.06 -1.23 -22.38
N VAL A 61 -0.37 -2.52 -22.21
CA VAL A 61 -0.04 -3.30 -21.01
C VAL A 61 1.15 -4.19 -21.29
N ARG A 62 2.34 -3.75 -20.88
CA ARG A 62 3.59 -4.47 -21.13
C ARG A 62 3.79 -5.69 -20.24
N GLN A 63 3.37 -5.65 -18.98
CA GLN A 63 3.47 -6.79 -18.03
C GLN A 63 2.09 -7.12 -17.44
N PRO A 64 1.26 -7.96 -18.10
CA PRO A 64 -0.12 -8.21 -17.67
C PRO A 64 -0.32 -8.71 -16.23
N ALA A 65 0.43 -9.71 -15.78
CA ALA A 65 0.28 -10.25 -14.43
C ALA A 65 0.67 -9.23 -13.37
N ASN A 66 1.80 -8.54 -13.55
CA ASN A 66 2.24 -7.48 -12.66
C ASN A 66 1.32 -6.25 -12.70
N THR A 67 0.72 -5.95 -13.85
CA THR A 67 -0.23 -4.85 -14.00
C THR A 67 -1.53 -5.12 -13.25
N TRP A 68 -2.17 -6.26 -13.49
CA TRP A 68 -3.52 -6.52 -12.96
C TRP A 68 -3.53 -7.00 -11.51
N SER A 69 -2.43 -7.58 -11.02
CA SER A 69 -2.27 -7.91 -9.59
C SER A 69 -2.40 -6.67 -8.69
N ASN A 70 -2.08 -5.47 -9.18
CA ASN A 70 -2.19 -4.22 -8.43
C ASN A 70 -3.61 -3.82 -7.99
N LEU A 71 -4.66 -4.43 -8.56
CA LEU A 71 -6.04 -4.24 -8.10
C LEU A 71 -6.24 -4.69 -6.64
N CYS A 72 -5.36 -5.54 -6.09
CA CYS A 72 -5.41 -5.91 -4.68
C CYS A 72 -5.17 -4.71 -3.74
N PHE A 73 -4.31 -3.76 -4.13
CA PHE A 73 -4.09 -2.53 -3.35
C PHE A 73 -5.30 -1.62 -3.40
N VAL A 74 -5.95 -1.50 -4.57
CA VAL A 74 -7.21 -0.75 -4.72
C VAL A 74 -8.29 -1.33 -3.83
N LEU A 75 -8.46 -2.66 -3.85
CA LEU A 75 -9.41 -3.36 -2.99
C LEU A 75 -9.16 -3.09 -1.51
N VAL A 76 -7.91 -3.27 -1.05
CA VAL A 76 -7.52 -3.01 0.34
C VAL A 76 -7.76 -1.55 0.72
N GLY A 77 -7.41 -0.60 -0.15
CA GLY A 77 -7.64 0.82 0.08
C GLY A 77 -9.12 1.17 0.19
N CYS A 78 -9.96 0.59 -0.68
CA CYS A 78 -11.42 0.71 -0.60
C CYS A 78 -11.98 0.08 0.68
N MET A 79 -11.46 -1.06 1.14
CA MET A 79 -11.88 -1.71 2.39
C MET A 79 -11.51 -0.87 3.62
N ILE A 80 -10.33 -0.24 3.62
CA ILE A 80 -9.88 0.66 4.69
C ILE A 80 -10.77 1.91 4.72
N ALA A 81 -10.92 2.60 3.59
CA ALA A 81 -11.67 3.86 3.52
C ALA A 81 -13.14 3.69 3.97
N SER A 82 -13.79 2.61 3.54
CA SER A 82 -15.19 2.28 3.88
C SER A 82 -15.36 1.68 5.28
N ALA A 83 -14.26 1.40 5.99
CA ALA A 83 -14.26 0.63 7.24
C ALA A 83 -14.98 -0.74 7.11
N ALA A 84 -14.85 -1.39 5.95
CA ALA A 84 -15.41 -2.73 5.71
C ALA A 84 -14.81 -3.81 6.61
N VAL A 85 -13.58 -3.58 7.07
CA VAL A 85 -12.76 -4.52 7.85
C VAL A 85 -12.28 -3.87 9.16
N GLY A 86 -11.99 -4.70 10.16
CA GLY A 86 -11.54 -4.27 11.49
C GLY A 86 -12.48 -4.68 12.63
N PRO A 87 -12.04 -4.53 13.89
CA PRO A 87 -12.90 -4.78 15.04
C PRO A 87 -14.03 -3.76 15.13
N SER A 88 -15.16 -4.16 15.72
CA SER A 88 -16.25 -3.22 15.98
C SER A 88 -15.82 -2.23 17.05
N ALA A 89 -16.43 -1.05 17.10
CA ALA A 89 -16.24 -0.14 18.23
C ALA A 89 -16.48 -0.91 19.55
N VAL A 90 -15.40 -1.09 20.30
CA VAL A 90 -15.39 -1.67 21.64
C VAL A 90 -15.72 -0.55 22.62
N ALA A 91 -16.53 -0.85 23.64
CA ALA A 91 -16.78 0.09 24.72
C ALA A 91 -15.45 0.31 25.46
N GLY A 92 -14.91 1.54 25.45
CA GLY A 92 -13.72 1.87 26.24
C GLY A 92 -12.71 2.85 25.63
N GLY A 93 -12.77 3.19 24.34
CA GLY A 93 -11.82 4.17 23.77
C GLY A 93 -12.04 4.53 22.31
N ARG A 94 -11.65 5.76 21.93
CA ARG A 94 -11.63 6.22 20.53
C ARG A 94 -10.30 5.83 19.89
N VAL A 95 -10.38 5.10 18.77
CA VAL A 95 -9.20 4.71 17.98
C VAL A 95 -9.09 5.66 16.81
N LEU A 96 -8.06 6.50 16.78
CA LEU A 96 -7.96 7.59 15.80
C LEU A 96 -8.05 7.09 14.35
N LEU A 97 -7.34 6.00 14.00
CA LEU A 97 -7.36 5.45 12.64
C LEU A 97 -8.72 4.84 12.26
N ARG A 98 -9.46 4.30 13.23
CA ARG A 98 -10.78 3.70 13.00
C ARG A 98 -11.87 4.77 12.96
N ASP A 99 -11.82 5.74 13.86
CA ASP A 99 -12.94 6.62 14.16
C ASP A 99 -12.85 7.99 13.48
N ASN A 100 -11.66 8.39 12.98
CA ASN A 100 -11.50 9.61 12.19
C ASN A 100 -11.56 9.31 10.69
N PRO A 101 -12.63 9.73 9.97
CA PRO A 101 -12.81 9.39 8.56
C PRO A 101 -11.76 10.04 7.64
N LEU A 102 -11.20 11.19 8.01
CA LEU A 102 -10.12 11.81 7.23
C LEU A 102 -8.86 10.95 7.31
N VAL A 103 -8.39 10.63 8.52
CA VAL A 103 -7.16 9.83 8.70
C VAL A 103 -7.30 8.45 8.05
N ARG A 104 -8.44 7.80 8.25
CA ARG A 104 -8.75 6.51 7.61
C ARG A 104 -8.80 6.62 6.08
N GLY A 105 -9.48 7.65 5.57
CA GLY A 105 -9.61 7.93 4.14
C GLY A 105 -8.26 8.21 3.48
N LEU A 106 -7.35 8.93 4.16
CA LEU A 106 -6.00 9.18 3.66
C LEU A 106 -5.19 7.88 3.52
N LEU A 107 -5.27 6.96 4.50
CA LEU A 107 -4.61 5.65 4.39
C LEU A 107 -5.22 4.79 3.28
N GLY A 108 -6.55 4.78 3.14
CA GLY A 108 -7.23 4.06 2.07
C GLY A 108 -6.86 4.63 0.69
N GLY A 109 -6.88 5.95 0.54
CA GLY A 109 -6.47 6.66 -0.67
C GLY A 109 -5.00 6.43 -1.02
N ALA A 110 -4.12 6.37 -0.01
CA ALA A 110 -2.71 6.02 -0.18
C ALA A 110 -2.53 4.64 -0.80
N ALA A 111 -3.25 3.62 -0.31
CA ALA A 111 -3.18 2.27 -0.88
C ALA A 111 -3.72 2.22 -2.32
N ILE A 112 -4.82 2.95 -2.61
CA ILE A 112 -5.34 3.07 -3.99
C ILE A 112 -4.31 3.74 -4.90
N ALA A 113 -3.69 4.83 -4.45
CA ALA A 113 -2.68 5.56 -5.22
C ALA A 113 -1.45 4.69 -5.53
N LEU A 114 -0.98 3.90 -4.55
CA LEU A 114 0.06 2.88 -4.76
C LEU A 114 -0.34 1.89 -5.86
N GLY A 115 -1.54 1.30 -5.77
CA GLY A 115 -2.02 0.36 -6.78
C GLY A 115 -2.10 0.96 -8.18
N CYS A 116 -2.65 2.17 -8.33
CA CYS A 116 -2.74 2.85 -9.62
C CYS A 116 -1.37 3.26 -10.18
N GLY A 117 -0.45 3.73 -9.33
CA GLY A 117 0.91 4.07 -9.73
C GLY A 117 1.68 2.86 -10.23
N SER A 118 1.60 1.76 -9.50
CA SER A 118 2.22 0.48 -9.87
C SER A 118 1.59 -0.14 -11.11
N TRP A 119 0.27 -0.06 -11.25
CA TRP A 119 -0.43 -0.45 -12.49
C TRP A 119 0.10 0.31 -13.71
N LEU A 120 0.31 1.63 -13.59
CA LEU A 120 0.84 2.44 -14.69
C LEU A 120 2.29 2.09 -15.00
N TYR A 121 3.10 1.78 -13.98
CA TYR A 121 4.48 1.34 -14.19
C TYR A 121 4.55 0.04 -14.98
N HIS A 122 3.85 -1.00 -14.56
CA HIS A 122 3.87 -2.30 -15.25
C HIS A 122 3.15 -2.28 -16.60
N SER A 123 2.22 -1.35 -16.79
CA SER A 123 1.64 -1.11 -18.12
C SER A 123 2.67 -0.48 -19.06
N SER A 124 3.36 0.56 -18.61
CA SER A 124 4.13 1.44 -19.51
C SER A 124 5.63 1.15 -19.59
N MET A 125 6.23 0.62 -18.52
CA MET A 125 7.68 0.52 -18.31
C MET A 125 8.42 1.85 -18.52
N THR A 126 7.76 2.97 -18.18
CA THR A 126 8.31 4.33 -18.29
C THR A 126 8.90 4.81 -16.97
N PHE A 127 9.78 5.82 -17.03
CA PHE A 127 10.36 6.45 -15.84
C PHE A 127 9.30 7.15 -14.98
N VAL A 128 8.31 7.79 -15.60
CA VAL A 128 7.19 8.42 -14.86
C VAL A 128 6.38 7.36 -14.12
N GLY A 129 6.09 6.24 -14.78
CA GLY A 129 5.48 5.07 -14.14
C GLY A 129 6.33 4.57 -12.97
N GLN A 130 7.62 4.35 -13.19
CA GLN A 130 8.56 3.92 -12.14
C GLN A 130 8.58 4.87 -10.95
N TRP A 131 8.59 6.18 -11.21
CA TRP A 131 8.55 7.18 -10.16
C TRP A 131 7.25 7.09 -9.35
N LEU A 132 6.09 6.95 -10.00
CA LEU A 132 4.80 6.79 -9.33
C LEU A 132 4.71 5.50 -8.51
N ASP A 133 5.18 4.39 -9.05
CA ASP A 133 5.25 3.08 -8.37
C ASP A 133 6.09 3.16 -7.09
N VAL A 134 7.34 3.59 -7.23
CA VAL A 134 8.26 3.70 -6.09
C VAL A 134 7.77 4.75 -5.10
N MET A 135 7.27 5.90 -5.57
CA MET A 135 6.68 6.91 -4.71
C MET A 135 5.50 6.33 -3.91
N GLY A 136 4.65 5.54 -4.55
CA GLY A 136 3.58 4.76 -3.92
C GLY A 136 4.07 3.90 -2.75
N MET A 137 5.22 3.26 -2.89
CA MET A 137 5.80 2.43 -1.82
C MET A 137 6.11 3.24 -0.57
N TYR A 138 6.50 4.51 -0.71
CA TYR A 138 6.79 5.39 0.43
C TYR A 138 5.55 5.92 1.15
N VAL A 139 4.41 5.98 0.48
CA VAL A 139 3.19 6.61 1.00
C VAL A 139 2.75 5.95 2.31
N ILE A 140 2.76 4.61 2.38
CA ILE A 140 2.32 3.85 3.56
C ILE A 140 3.30 3.95 4.75
N PRO A 141 4.59 3.59 4.64
CA PRO A 141 5.50 3.62 5.79
C PRO A 141 5.69 5.03 6.36
N THR A 142 5.72 6.07 5.51
CA THR A 142 5.81 7.46 5.98
C THR A 142 4.52 7.89 6.69
N PHE A 143 3.34 7.52 6.16
CA PHE A 143 2.07 7.76 6.83
C PHE A 143 2.05 7.12 8.22
N LEU A 144 2.39 5.83 8.31
CA LEU A 144 2.32 5.07 9.58
C LEU A 144 3.37 5.55 10.60
N THR A 145 4.52 6.00 10.13
CA THR A 145 5.55 6.63 10.97
C THR A 145 5.01 7.91 11.60
N LEU A 146 4.48 8.84 10.78
CA LEU A 146 3.89 10.08 11.28
C LEU A 146 2.62 9.84 12.10
N TYR A 147 1.85 8.81 11.77
CA TYR A 147 0.69 8.37 12.53
C TYR A 147 1.09 7.94 13.94
N SER A 148 2.27 7.33 14.10
CA SER A 148 2.81 6.97 15.41
C SER A 148 3.09 8.19 16.30
N PHE A 149 3.51 9.31 15.72
CA PHE A 149 3.65 10.57 16.46
C PHE A 149 2.30 11.25 16.71
N LEU A 150 1.38 11.20 15.74
CA LEU A 150 0.02 11.72 15.89
C LEU A 150 -0.73 11.02 17.04
N ARG A 151 -0.69 9.69 17.10
CA ARG A 151 -1.36 8.91 18.16
C ARG A 151 -0.69 9.05 19.53
N ALA A 152 0.60 9.37 19.56
CA ALA A 152 1.33 9.71 20.78
C ALA A 152 1.02 11.13 21.31
N GLY A 153 0.19 11.90 20.60
CA GLY A 153 -0.14 13.28 20.95
C GLY A 153 0.94 14.31 20.59
N ALA A 154 2.00 13.90 19.88
CA ALA A 154 3.10 14.78 19.48
C ALA A 154 2.76 15.65 18.25
N LEU A 155 1.75 15.26 17.47
CA LEU A 155 1.27 16.02 16.31
C LEU A 155 -0.23 16.26 16.41
N SER A 156 -0.70 17.40 15.88
CA SER A 156 -2.11 17.59 15.54
C SER A 156 -2.43 16.94 14.19
N VAL A 157 -3.72 16.71 13.88
CA VAL A 157 -4.12 16.16 12.55
C VAL A 157 -3.65 17.05 11.41
N ARG A 158 -3.71 18.39 11.55
CA ARG A 158 -3.21 19.32 10.54
C ARG A 158 -1.70 19.19 10.36
N ALA A 159 -0.95 19.17 11.47
CA ALA A 159 0.51 19.03 11.42
C ALA A 159 0.92 17.68 10.81
N PHE A 160 0.20 16.61 11.13
CA PHE A 160 0.37 15.28 10.52
C PHE A 160 0.22 15.33 9.01
N VAL A 161 -0.90 15.86 8.49
CA VAL A 161 -1.15 15.92 7.03
C VAL A 161 -0.10 16.78 6.32
N VAL A 162 0.20 17.98 6.85
CA VAL A 162 1.18 18.89 6.24
C VAL A 162 2.58 18.27 6.22
N SER A 163 3.02 17.70 7.35
CA SER A 163 4.34 17.06 7.44
C SER A 163 4.44 15.85 6.53
N TRP A 164 3.36 15.09 6.39
CA TRP A 164 3.32 13.93 5.50
C TRP A 164 3.43 14.34 4.04
N LEU A 165 2.65 15.33 3.60
CA LEU A 165 2.75 15.84 2.23
C LEU A 165 4.12 16.46 1.95
N ALA A 166 4.68 17.24 2.88
CA ALA A 166 6.01 17.81 2.73
C ALA A 166 7.10 16.73 2.62
N LEU A 167 7.03 15.69 3.47
CA LEU A 167 7.94 14.55 3.42
C LEU A 167 7.82 13.79 2.09
N LEU A 168 6.60 13.58 1.60
CA LEU A 168 6.36 12.96 0.31
C LEU A 168 6.91 13.81 -0.84
N THR A 169 6.76 15.13 -0.81
CA THR A 169 7.38 16.01 -1.81
C THR A 169 8.89 15.92 -1.80
N LEU A 170 9.52 15.91 -0.62
CA LEU A 170 10.97 15.79 -0.47
C LEU A 170 11.48 14.43 -0.99
N ILE A 171 10.81 13.34 -0.61
CA ILE A 171 11.13 12.00 -1.11
C ILE A 171 10.95 11.95 -2.62
N GLY A 172 9.81 12.43 -3.14
CA GLY A 172 9.51 12.45 -4.56
C GLY A 172 10.59 13.16 -5.38
N TYR A 173 11.07 14.32 -4.91
CA TYR A 173 12.24 14.98 -5.49
C TYR A 173 13.50 14.10 -5.40
N GLY A 174 13.79 13.56 -4.22
CA GLY A 174 14.91 12.66 -3.97
C GLY A 174 14.94 11.43 -4.89
N LEU A 175 13.78 10.83 -5.21
CA LEU A 175 13.69 9.66 -6.10
C LEU A 175 14.10 9.96 -7.54
N VAL A 176 14.02 11.23 -7.97
CA VAL A 176 14.49 11.69 -9.28
C VAL A 176 16.00 11.86 -9.27
N VAL A 177 16.55 12.51 -8.25
CA VAL A 177 17.96 12.93 -8.21
C VAL A 177 18.92 11.90 -7.60
N VAL A 178 18.44 10.99 -6.74
CA VAL A 178 19.25 9.96 -6.05
C VAL A 178 18.66 8.57 -6.30
N PRO A 179 19.14 7.83 -7.32
CA PRO A 179 18.64 6.50 -7.68
C PRO A 179 18.60 5.46 -6.57
N THR A 180 19.58 5.45 -5.66
CA THR A 180 19.67 4.47 -4.56
C THR A 180 18.50 4.60 -3.58
N LEU A 181 17.90 5.79 -3.47
CA LEU A 181 16.70 5.99 -2.66
C LEU A 181 15.53 5.11 -3.12
N ARG A 182 15.48 4.69 -4.38
CA ARG A 182 14.36 3.85 -4.85
C ARG A 182 14.29 2.47 -4.18
N ARG A 183 15.40 1.95 -3.67
CA ARG A 183 15.47 0.63 -2.98
C ARG A 183 15.90 0.77 -1.52
N GLU A 184 17.07 1.35 -1.30
CA GLU A 184 17.67 1.47 0.04
C GLU A 184 16.88 2.43 0.92
N GLY A 185 16.39 3.53 0.34
CA GLY A 185 15.58 4.49 1.07
C GLY A 185 14.23 3.89 1.52
N PHE A 186 13.65 2.96 0.76
CA PHE A 186 12.42 2.28 1.16
C PHE A 186 12.68 1.37 2.36
N ALA A 187 13.79 0.62 2.35
CA ALA A 187 14.20 -0.18 3.51
C ALA A 187 14.42 0.70 4.75
N LEU A 188 15.03 1.87 4.60
CA LEU A 188 15.18 2.85 5.67
C LEU A 188 13.82 3.38 6.17
N ALA A 189 12.86 3.63 5.29
CA ALA A 189 11.52 4.07 5.67
C ALA A 189 10.77 3.00 6.48
N VAL A 190 10.89 1.72 6.10
CA VAL A 190 10.34 0.60 6.86
C VAL A 190 11.04 0.44 8.21
N LEU A 191 12.37 0.56 8.25
CA LEU A 191 13.12 0.53 9.52
C LEU A 191 12.70 1.66 10.44
N THR A 192 12.53 2.87 9.91
CA THR A 192 12.07 4.04 10.66
C THR A 192 10.67 3.82 11.22
N LEU A 193 9.76 3.24 10.44
CA LEU A 193 8.43 2.83 10.91
C LEU A 193 8.53 1.85 12.09
N ILE A 194 9.35 0.80 11.96
CA ILE A 194 9.54 -0.19 13.02
C ILE A 194 10.07 0.47 14.29
N VAL A 195 11.09 1.32 14.19
CA VAL A 195 11.68 2.04 15.32
C VAL A 195 10.63 2.96 15.98
N ALA A 196 9.88 3.72 15.19
CA ALA A 196 8.81 4.59 15.70
C ALA A 196 7.73 3.78 16.44
N GLU A 197 7.32 2.65 15.88
CA GLU A 197 6.33 1.75 16.49
C GLU A 197 6.83 1.16 17.81
N LEU A 198 8.07 0.68 17.86
CA LEU A 198 8.69 0.16 19.09
C LEU A 198 8.84 1.24 20.16
N TRP A 199 9.16 2.48 19.77
CA TRP A 199 9.24 3.62 20.69
C TRP A 199 7.88 3.93 21.32
N VAL A 200 6.81 4.02 20.50
CA VAL A 200 5.46 4.26 21.03
C VAL A 200 5.02 3.09 21.94
N ARG A 201 5.30 1.84 21.56
CA ARG A 201 4.98 0.66 22.38
C ARG A 201 5.64 0.67 23.74
N ARG A 202 6.88 1.16 23.84
CA ARG A 202 7.61 1.28 25.12
C ARG A 202 7.11 2.43 25.99
N ARG A 203 6.58 3.49 25.36
CA ARG A 203 6.11 4.71 26.06
C ARG A 203 4.65 4.64 26.50
N TYR A 204 3.79 3.92 25.75
CA TYR A 204 2.35 3.93 25.97
C TYR A 204 1.78 2.50 26.05
N ALA A 205 1.19 2.16 27.20
CA ALA A 205 0.49 0.89 27.41
C ALA A 205 -0.92 0.95 26.79
N VAL A 206 -1.05 0.40 25.58
CA VAL A 206 -2.32 0.27 24.86
C VAL A 206 -2.52 -1.20 24.53
N ALA A 207 -3.69 -1.76 24.88
CA ALA A 207 -4.06 -3.12 24.55
C ALA A 207 -4.25 -3.23 23.03
N ARG A 208 -3.71 -4.28 22.41
CA ARG A 208 -3.66 -4.40 20.96
C ARG A 208 -3.45 -5.85 20.53
N ALA A 209 -3.99 -6.22 19.38
CA ALA A 209 -3.81 -7.56 18.82
C ALA A 209 -2.44 -7.66 18.14
N GLY A 210 -1.38 -7.93 18.92
CA GLY A 210 0.01 -8.04 18.44
C GLY A 210 0.21 -9.05 17.31
N VAL A 211 -0.66 -10.07 17.22
CA VAL A 211 -0.69 -11.07 16.14
C VAL A 211 -0.78 -10.42 14.76
N TYR A 212 -1.53 -9.32 14.59
CA TYR A 212 -1.65 -8.65 13.29
C TYR A 212 -0.35 -7.97 12.87
N LEU A 213 0.42 -7.39 13.81
CA LEU A 213 1.72 -6.82 13.47
C LEU A 213 2.71 -7.92 13.08
N VAL A 214 2.76 -9.01 13.86
CA VAL A 214 3.65 -10.14 13.57
C VAL A 214 3.31 -10.77 12.22
N ALA A 215 2.02 -11.03 11.97
CA ALA A 215 1.54 -11.54 10.70
C ALA A 215 1.88 -10.58 9.55
N GLY A 216 1.61 -9.27 9.69
CA GLY A 216 1.94 -8.27 8.67
C GLY A 216 3.43 -8.21 8.36
N ALA A 217 4.29 -8.22 9.39
CA ALA A 217 5.74 -8.25 9.23
C ALA A 217 6.23 -9.54 8.56
N ALA A 218 5.69 -10.70 8.95
CA ALA A 218 6.03 -11.98 8.34
C ALA A 218 5.58 -12.04 6.86
N THR A 219 4.37 -11.53 6.56
CA THR A 219 3.85 -11.41 5.20
C THR A 219 4.75 -10.51 4.35
N LEU A 220 5.16 -9.35 4.87
CA LEU A 220 6.08 -8.44 4.16
C LEU A 220 7.46 -9.05 3.94
N ALA A 221 8.01 -9.76 4.93
CA ALA A 221 9.28 -10.46 4.80
C ALA A 221 9.22 -11.58 3.76
N THR A 222 8.11 -12.33 3.74
CA THR A 222 7.84 -13.37 2.74
C THR A 222 7.75 -12.76 1.35
N ALA A 223 7.01 -11.65 1.24
CA ALA A 223 6.93 -10.89 0.00
C ALA A 223 8.35 -10.52 -0.46
N PHE A 224 9.19 -9.97 0.42
CA PHE A 224 10.52 -9.50 0.04
C PHE A 224 11.40 -10.64 -0.48
N GLY A 225 11.30 -11.82 0.13
CA GLY A 225 11.94 -13.03 -0.37
C GLY A 225 11.48 -13.40 -1.78
N ILE A 226 10.17 -13.38 -2.05
CA ILE A 226 9.62 -13.67 -3.38
C ILE A 226 10.08 -12.64 -4.42
N TRP A 227 10.04 -11.35 -4.07
CA TRP A 227 10.54 -10.27 -4.93
C TRP A 227 12.03 -10.45 -5.27
N TYR A 228 12.83 -10.83 -4.29
CA TYR A 228 14.25 -11.08 -4.49
C TYR A 228 14.50 -12.29 -5.42
N LEU A 229 13.75 -13.38 -5.23
CA LEU A 229 13.86 -14.59 -6.07
C LEU A 229 13.38 -14.38 -7.50
N ASP A 230 12.37 -13.53 -7.71
CA ASP A 230 11.92 -13.09 -9.04
C ASP A 230 13.02 -12.31 -9.75
N LEU A 231 13.60 -11.32 -9.06
CA LEU A 231 14.69 -10.49 -9.59
C LEU A 231 15.98 -11.26 -9.84
N SER A 232 16.31 -12.27 -9.04
CA SER A 232 17.50 -13.10 -9.25
C SER A 232 17.33 -14.12 -10.36
N GLY A 233 16.14 -14.24 -10.95
CA GLY A 233 15.80 -15.26 -11.95
C GLY A 233 15.59 -16.66 -11.38
N THR A 234 15.62 -16.83 -10.05
CA THR A 234 15.45 -18.15 -9.40
C THR A 234 14.01 -18.62 -9.43
N LEU A 235 13.06 -17.70 -9.22
CA LEU A 235 11.62 -17.94 -9.40
C LEU A 235 11.17 -17.17 -10.65
N CYS A 236 11.63 -17.63 -11.81
CA CYS A 236 11.33 -16.94 -13.06
C CYS A 236 10.92 -17.88 -14.21
N SER A 237 9.72 -17.64 -14.73
CA SER A 237 9.22 -18.15 -16.00
C SER A 237 8.57 -16.98 -16.76
N PRO A 238 9.28 -16.34 -17.72
CA PRO A 238 8.86 -15.06 -18.28
C PRO A 238 7.48 -15.05 -18.94
N THR A 239 7.08 -16.18 -19.54
CA THR A 239 5.81 -16.35 -20.24
C THR A 239 4.67 -16.87 -19.36
N SER A 240 4.96 -17.24 -18.10
CA SER A 240 3.98 -17.76 -17.16
C SER A 240 2.93 -16.70 -16.79
N PRO A 241 1.65 -17.04 -16.64
CA PRO A 241 0.68 -16.14 -16.03
C PRO A 241 0.89 -15.97 -14.52
N LEU A 242 1.64 -16.88 -13.89
CA LEU A 242 2.03 -16.82 -12.48
C LEU A 242 3.42 -16.20 -12.38
N GLN A 243 3.48 -14.96 -11.88
CA GLN A 243 4.69 -14.18 -11.72
C GLN A 243 5.02 -13.98 -10.23
N GLY A 244 6.29 -14.11 -9.86
CA GLY A 244 6.74 -13.88 -8.49
C GLY A 244 6.45 -12.44 -8.07
N HIS A 245 6.72 -11.50 -8.96
CA HIS A 245 6.44 -10.09 -8.72
C HIS A 245 4.94 -9.77 -8.55
N ALA A 246 4.06 -10.46 -9.29
CA ALA A 246 2.62 -10.35 -9.06
C ALA A 246 2.22 -10.85 -7.67
N LEU A 247 2.76 -11.99 -7.22
CA LEU A 247 2.53 -12.49 -5.85
C LEU A 247 3.06 -11.53 -4.77
N TRP A 248 4.18 -10.85 -5.03
CA TRP A 248 4.69 -9.77 -4.19
C TRP A 248 3.65 -8.66 -3.97
N HIS A 249 2.92 -8.23 -5.01
CA HIS A 249 1.84 -7.23 -4.87
C HIS A 249 0.74 -7.71 -3.92
N LEU A 250 0.27 -8.95 -4.10
CA LEU A 250 -0.78 -9.53 -3.27
C LEU A 250 -0.38 -9.58 -1.79
N LEU A 251 0.85 -10.01 -1.52
CA LEU A 251 1.37 -10.10 -0.15
C LEU A 251 1.60 -8.70 0.47
N CYS A 252 2.07 -7.72 -0.32
CA CYS A 252 2.19 -6.35 0.14
C CYS A 252 0.82 -5.75 0.51
N ALA A 253 -0.21 -5.97 -0.32
CA ALA A 253 -1.57 -5.52 -0.02
C ALA A 253 -2.14 -6.20 1.25
N ALA A 254 -1.90 -7.51 1.40
CA ALA A 254 -2.27 -8.24 2.61
C ALA A 254 -1.55 -7.70 3.86
N SER A 255 -0.25 -7.39 3.76
CA SER A 255 0.52 -6.74 4.82
C SER A 255 -0.08 -5.39 5.22
N ILE A 256 -0.43 -4.53 4.26
CA ILE A 256 -1.10 -3.24 4.52
C ILE A 256 -2.40 -3.45 5.28
N LEU A 257 -3.22 -4.42 4.86
CA LEU A 257 -4.47 -4.75 5.54
C LEU A 257 -4.22 -5.23 6.99
N LEU A 258 -3.25 -6.12 7.20
CA LEU A 258 -2.88 -6.63 8.53
C LEU A 258 -2.38 -5.50 9.44
N VAL A 259 -1.56 -4.59 8.93
CA VAL A 259 -1.07 -3.43 9.70
C VAL A 259 -2.21 -2.46 10.01
N TYR A 260 -3.16 -2.25 9.10
CA TYR A 260 -4.38 -1.51 9.40
C TYR A 260 -5.19 -2.19 10.53
N LEU A 261 -5.40 -3.50 10.46
CA LEU A 261 -6.11 -4.26 11.50
C LEU A 261 -5.41 -4.17 12.85
N TYR A 262 -4.08 -4.18 12.85
CA TYR A 262 -3.26 -3.95 14.03
C TYR A 262 -3.58 -2.60 14.69
N TYR A 263 -3.48 -1.49 13.95
CA TYR A 263 -3.78 -0.16 14.50
C TYR A 263 -5.27 0.03 14.83
N ALA A 264 -6.17 -0.56 14.06
CA ALA A 264 -7.60 -0.52 14.32
C ALA A 264 -8.01 -1.33 15.57
N SER A 265 -7.16 -2.26 16.03
CA SER A 265 -7.37 -3.09 17.21
C SER A 265 -6.95 -2.46 18.54
N GLU A 266 -6.38 -1.26 18.50
CA GLU A 266 -6.00 -0.56 19.72
C GLU A 266 -7.24 -0.35 20.63
N ALA A 267 -7.09 -0.67 21.90
CA ALA A 267 -8.07 -0.41 22.95
C ALA A 267 -7.33 0.15 24.16
N ASP A 268 -7.90 1.17 24.81
CA ASP A 268 -7.35 1.68 26.05
C ASP A 268 -7.34 0.57 27.09
N ALA A 269 -6.16 0.24 27.63
CA ALA A 269 -5.98 -0.83 28.61
C ALA A 269 -6.59 -0.51 30.00
N ARG A 270 -7.35 0.59 30.11
CA ARG A 270 -7.94 1.12 31.36
C ARG A 270 -9.47 1.19 31.35
N SER A 271 -10.14 0.49 30.44
CA SER A 271 -11.61 0.36 30.43
C SER A 271 -12.08 -0.75 31.37
#